data_AF-A0A938EGX9-F1
#
_entry.id   AF-A0A938EGX9-F1
#
_cell.length_a   1.000
_cell.length_b   1.000
_cell.length_c   1.000
_cell.angle_alpha   90.00
_cell.angle_beta   90.00
_cell.angle_gamma   90.00
#
_symmetry.space_group_name_H-M   'P 1'
#
loop_
_entity.id
_entity.type
_entity.pdbx_description
1 polymer ?
#
loop_
_entity_poly.entity_id
_entity_poly.type
_entity_poly.pdbx_seq_one_letter_code
_entity_poly.pdbx_strand_id
1 'polypeptide(L)' 'MEPTARDVDRLIGPATPHFAYQIRTRVENLVADLPDDHPVRLYAGERLALLDGLGHTTSKGDWGDPSTPQ' A
#
# COMPACT_ATOMS: atom_id res chain seq x y z
N MET A 1 -17.77 2.38 -14.02
CA MET A 1 -17.67 0.97 -13.62
C MET A 1 -17.42 0.94 -12.13
N GLU A 2 -18.06 0.05 -11.39
CA GLU A 2 -17.78 -0.09 -9.96
C GLU A 2 -16.42 -0.78 -9.79
N PRO A 3 -15.53 -0.26 -8.92
CA PRO A 3 -14.24 -0.89 -8.65
C PRO A 3 -14.42 -2.25 -7.98
N THR A 4 -13.56 -3.21 -8.34
CA THR A 4 -13.57 -4.57 -7.79
C THR A 4 -12.34 -4.84 -6.93
N ALA A 5 -12.38 -5.91 -6.12
CA ALA A 5 -11.20 -6.38 -5.38
C ALA A 5 -10.00 -6.65 -6.32
N ARG A 6 -10.26 -7.09 -7.56
CA ARG A 6 -9.22 -7.31 -8.56
C ARG A 6 -8.55 -6.01 -9.01
N ASP A 7 -9.26 -4.89 -9.00
CA ASP A 7 -8.68 -3.59 -9.33
C ASP A 7 -7.76 -3.08 -8.21
N VAL A 8 -8.11 -3.38 -6.95
CA VAL A 8 -7.23 -3.19 -5.78
C VAL A 8 -5.97 -4.06 -5.93
N ASP A 9 -6.12 -5.35 -6.24
CA ASP A 9 -4.98 -6.26 -6.41
C ASP A 9 -4.03 -5.84 -7.52
N ARG A 10 -4.55 -5.30 -8.63
CA ARG A 10 -3.72 -4.76 -9.73
C ARG A 10 -2.83 -3.59 -9.28
N LEU A 11 -3.31 -2.77 -8.35
CA LEU A 11 -2.52 -1.66 -7.80
C LEU A 11 -1.41 -2.16 -6.87
N ILE A 12 -1.65 -3.26 -6.15
CA ILE A 12 -0.74 -3.80 -5.14
C ILE A 12 0.23 -4.83 -5.72
N GLY A 13 -0.11 -5.52 -6.81
CA GLY A 13 0.79 -6.46 -7.50
C GLY A 13 2.22 -5.95 -7.73
N PRO A 14 2.46 -4.68 -8.09
CA PRO A 14 3.80 -4.09 -8.20
C PRO A 14 4.34 -3.49 -6.88
N ALA A 15 3.77 -3.78 -5.71
CA ALA A 15 4.16 -3.15 -4.45
C ALA A 15 5.58 -3.56 -4.03
N THR A 16 6.53 -2.66 -4.27
CA THR A 16 7.81 -2.62 -3.60
C THR A 16 7.73 -1.65 -2.42
N PRO A 17 8.57 -1.82 -1.37
CA PRO A 17 8.55 -0.95 -0.20
C PRO A 17 8.63 0.55 -0.54
N HIS A 18 9.45 0.92 -1.53
CA HIS A 18 9.62 2.31 -1.96
C HIS A 18 8.33 2.92 -2.54
N PHE A 19 7.51 2.12 -3.23
CA PHE A 19 6.25 2.58 -3.82
C PHE A 19 5.05 2.42 -2.90
N ALA A 20 5.24 1.90 -1.68
CA ALA A 20 4.13 1.52 -0.81
C ALA A 20 3.17 2.69 -0.53
N TYR A 21 3.68 3.88 -0.22
CA TYR A 21 2.85 5.07 -0.01
C TYR A 21 2.21 5.61 -1.30
N GLN A 22 2.89 5.50 -2.45
CA GLN A 22 2.29 5.90 -3.73
C GLN A 22 1.13 4.98 -4.12
N ILE A 23 1.28 3.68 -3.90
CA ILE A 23 0.21 2.69 -4.12
C ILE A 23 -0.93 2.92 -3.13
N ARG A 24 -0.61 3.25 -1.86
CA ARG A 24 -1.61 3.57 -0.83
C ARG A 24 -2.55 4.68 -1.28
N THR A 25 -2.01 5.82 -1.74
CA THR A 25 -2.83 6.93 -2.25
C THR A 25 -3.70 6.51 -3.44
N ARG A 26 -3.20 5.65 -4.32
CA ARG A 26 -4.01 5.14 -5.45
C ARG A 26 -5.16 4.25 -5.00
N VAL A 27 -4.93 3.39 -4.00
CA VAL A 27 -5.97 2.53 -3.43
C VAL A 27 -7.01 3.36 -2.67
N GLU A 28 -6.58 4.37 -1.89
CA GLU A 28 -7.48 5.32 -1.21
C GLU A 28 -8.39 6.03 -2.21
N ASN A 29 -7.83 6.55 -3.31
CA ASN A 29 -8.61 7.20 -4.36
C ASN A 29 -9.57 6.24 -5.07
N LEU A 30 -9.19 4.97 -5.28
CA LEU A 30 -10.03 3.98 -5.94
C LEU A 30 -11.32 3.68 -5.17
N VAL A 31 -11.27 3.76 -3.84
CA VAL A 31 -12.41 3.42 -2.96
C VAL A 31 -13.06 4.63 -2.30
N ALA A 32 -12.61 5.86 -2.61
CA ALA A 32 -13.07 7.09 -1.96
C ALA A 32 -14.58 7.32 -2.10
N ASP A 33 -15.16 6.93 -3.24
CA ASP A 33 -16.58 7.12 -3.55
C ASP A 33 -17.46 5.93 -3.09
N LEU A 34 -16.89 4.90 -2.47
CA LEU A 34 -17.63 3.73 -2.02
C LEU A 34 -18.22 3.93 -0.62
N PRO A 35 -19.42 3.40 -0.32
CA PRO A 35 -19.96 3.32 1.04
C PRO A 35 -19.01 2.62 2.02
N ASP A 36 -19.04 2.99 3.29
CA ASP A 36 -18.18 2.41 4.35
C ASP A 36 -18.36 0.89 4.52
N ASP A 37 -19.56 0.37 4.25
CA ASP A 37 -19.91 -1.05 4.32
C ASP A 37 -19.63 -1.81 3.00
N HIS A 38 -19.13 -1.13 1.97
CA HIS A 38 -18.88 -1.75 0.68
C HIS A 38 -17.76 -2.80 0.79
N PRO A 39 -17.95 -4.03 0.29
CA PRO A 39 -16.98 -5.11 0.46
C PRO A 39 -15.59 -4.77 -0.11
N VAL A 40 -15.53 -4.02 -1.22
CA VAL A 40 -14.25 -3.56 -1.81
C VAL A 40 -13.55 -2.51 -0.95
N ARG A 41 -14.28 -1.66 -0.22
CA ARG A 41 -13.70 -0.65 0.68
C ARG A 41 -13.12 -1.32 1.93
N LEU A 42 -13.83 -2.32 2.47
CA LEU A 42 -13.31 -3.16 3.56
C LEU A 42 -12.03 -3.90 3.13
N TYR A 43 -12.06 -4.53 1.96
CA TYR A 43 -10.88 -5.20 1.39
C TYR A 43 -9.71 -4.25 1.18
N ALA A 44 -9.95 -3.06 0.62
CA ALA A 44 -8.92 -2.04 0.46
C ALA A 44 -8.31 -1.63 1.80
N GLY A 45 -9.12 -1.52 2.87
CA GLY A 45 -8.64 -1.24 4.24
C GLY A 45 -7.58 -2.24 4.72
N GLU A 46 -7.82 -3.53 4.55
CA GLU A 46 -6.83 -4.58 4.90
C GLU A 46 -5.52 -4.40 4.13
N ARG A 47 -5.61 -4.03 2.84
CA ARG A 47 -4.45 -3.82 1.98
C ARG A 47 -3.68 -2.54 2.29
N LEU A 48 -4.36 -1.47 2.70
CA LEU A 48 -3.72 -0.23 3.14
C LEU A 48 -2.84 -0.48 4.37
N ALA A 49 -3.28 -1.32 5.31
CA ALA A 49 -2.47 -1.70 6.47
C ALA A 49 -1.19 -2.47 6.08
N LEU A 50 -1.26 -3.35 5.06
CA LEU A 50 -0.08 -4.04 4.52
C LEU A 50 0.92 -3.05 3.90
N LEU A 51 0.42 -2.11 3.09
CA LEU A 51 1.25 -1.07 2.47
C LEU A 51 1.93 -0.17 3.51
N ASP A 52 1.24 0.15 4.60
CA ASP A 52 1.80 0.95 5.69
C ASP A 52 3.00 0.23 6.35
N GLY A 53 2.86 -1.08 6.62
CA GLY A 53 3.95 -1.90 7.14
C GLY A 53 5.16 -2.05 6.19
N LEU A 54 4.89 -2.17 4.87
CA LEU A 54 5.94 -2.21 3.85
C LEU A 54 6.72 -0.89 3.78
N GLY A 55 6.02 0.25 3.77
CA GLY A 55 6.63 1.59 3.76
C GLY A 55 7.46 1.86 5.02
N HIS A 56 6.98 1.43 6.19
CA HIS A 56 7.70 1.59 7.45
C HIS A 56 8.99 0.75 7.51
N THR A 57 8.97 -0.47 6.98
CA THR A 57 10.14 -1.36 6.96
C THR A 57 11.29 -0.79 6.13
N THR A 58 11.02 -0.21 4.97
CA THR A 58 12.07 0.46 4.18
C THR A 58 12.60 1.72 4.86
N SER A 59 11.73 2.49 5.54
CA SER A 59 12.15 3.71 6.24
C SER A 59 13.06 3.42 7.45
N LYS A 60 13.01 2.21 8.02
CA LYS A 60 13.89 1.76 9.11
C LYS A 60 15.04 0.86 8.69
N GLY A 61 14.98 0.26 7.49
CA GLY A 61 15.92 -0.77 7.03
C GLY A 61 17.05 -0.29 6.12
N ASP A 62 17.02 0.95 5.63
CA ASP A 62 17.98 1.44 4.62
C ASP A 62 18.96 2.51 5.16
N TRP A 63 19.35 2.41 6.44
CA TRP A 63 20.53 3.14 6.95
C TRP A 63 21.50 2.20 7.67
N GLY A 64 21.86 1.11 7.00
CA GLY A 64 23.14 0.47 7.23
C GLY A 64 24.19 1.22 6.41
N ASP A 65 24.78 2.26 6.98
CA ASP A 65 25.92 2.97 6.39
C ASP A 65 27.09 1.99 6.17
N PRO A 66 27.52 1.71 4.93
CA PRO A 66 28.65 0.81 4.68
C PRO A 66 30.02 1.44 4.98
N SER A 67 30.08 2.59 5.66
CA SER A 67 31.32 3.35 5.88
C SER A 67 31.83 3.30 7.33
N THR A 68 31.38 2.35 8.15
CA THR A 68 32.02 2.10 9.45
C THR A 68 33.12 1.05 9.29
N PRO A 69 34.42 1.42 9.19
CA PRO A 69 35.49 0.44 9.24
C PRO A 69 35.53 -0.21 10.63
N GLN A 70 35.61 -1.54 10.65
CA GLN A 70 36.00 -2.34 11.82
C GLN A 70 37.48 -2.17 12.12
#